data_AF-A0A8I1TGN0-F1
#
_entry.id   AF-A0A8I1TGN0-F1
#
_cell.length_a   1.000
_cell.length_b   1.000
_cell.length_c   1.000
_cell.angle_alpha   90.00
_cell.angle_beta   90.00
_cell.angle_gamma   90.00
#
_symmetry.space_group_name_H-M   'P 1'
#
loop_
_entity.id
_entity.type
_entity.pdbx_description
1 polymer ?
#
loop_
_entity_poly.entity_id
_entity_poly.type
_entity_poly.pdbx_seq_one_letter_code
_entity_poly.pdbx_strand_id
1 'polypeptide(L)'
;MNVQPFLIGDGWIEVRDGNDTARAIFERHYTAMKSLARRRRRGTKLFIGPGFKLLLLSSDALSLCGWRKERRRRDGQIGVECCVFRREGGALASAQLSGAMELAWRRFPGERLFTFVDARLVRPTMVKGPRARLYAVWGYCFYQAGWRFAGITKKGLHILECRPEWVAA
;
A
#
# COMPACT_ATOMS: atom_id res chain seq x y z
N MET A 1 11.51 -17.51 -21.75
CA MET A 1 10.43 -18.03 -20.89
C MET A 1 10.52 -17.29 -19.55
N ASN A 2 9.58 -16.40 -19.26
CA ASN A 2 9.59 -15.60 -18.02
C ASN A 2 8.87 -16.39 -16.93
N VAL A 3 9.59 -17.33 -16.33
CA VAL A 3 9.04 -18.15 -15.25
C VAL A 3 8.89 -17.25 -14.03
N GLN A 4 7.65 -16.91 -13.71
CA GLN A 4 7.34 -16.20 -12.47
C GLN A 4 7.44 -17.23 -11.33
N PRO A 5 8.06 -16.90 -10.18
CA PRO A 5 8.04 -17.79 -9.04
C PRO A 5 6.58 -18.08 -8.68
N PHE A 6 6.21 -19.35 -8.82
CA PHE A 6 5.10 -19.96 -8.14
C PHE A 6 5.26 -19.62 -6.65
N LEU A 7 4.15 -19.39 -5.94
CA LEU A 7 4.14 -18.89 -4.56
C LEU A 7 4.76 -19.93 -3.60
N ILE A 8 6.08 -20.06 -3.64
CA ILE A 8 6.88 -20.89 -2.75
C ILE A 8 7.73 -19.96 -1.91
N GLY A 9 7.51 -20.04 -0.61
CA GLY A 9 8.16 -19.21 0.39
C GLY A 9 7.16 -18.70 1.42
N ASP A 10 7.69 -18.21 2.53
CA ASP A 10 6.90 -17.59 3.59
C ASP A 10 6.87 -16.06 3.43
N GLY A 11 5.78 -15.45 3.87
CA GLY A 11 5.64 -13.99 3.93
C GLY A 11 5.31 -13.36 2.58
N TRP A 12 6.12 -12.38 2.15
CA TRP A 12 5.87 -11.58 0.96
C TRP A 12 6.70 -12.04 -0.22
N ILE A 13 6.03 -12.31 -1.34
CA ILE A 13 6.65 -12.74 -2.59
C ILE A 13 6.56 -11.59 -3.59
N GLU A 14 7.71 -11.20 -4.15
CA GLU A 14 7.74 -10.21 -5.22
C GLU A 14 7.14 -10.79 -6.50
N VAL A 15 6.16 -10.08 -7.04
CA VAL A 15 5.50 -10.42 -8.30
C VAL A 15 5.61 -9.26 -9.27
N ARG A 16 5.40 -9.53 -10.56
CA ARG A 16 5.43 -8.48 -11.59
C ARG A 16 4.11 -7.74 -11.66
N ASP A 17 4.17 -6.45 -11.99
CA ASP A 17 2.97 -5.67 -12.33
C ASP A 17 2.26 -6.34 -13.52
N GLY A 18 0.94 -6.53 -13.39
CA GLY A 18 0.14 -7.32 -14.33
C GLY A 18 0.02 -8.81 -14.01
N ASN A 19 0.59 -9.30 -12.90
CA ASN A 19 0.28 -10.64 -12.39
C ASN A 19 -1.24 -10.77 -12.12
N ASP A 20 -1.84 -11.88 -12.57
CA ASP A 20 -3.29 -12.04 -12.57
C ASP A 20 -3.88 -12.19 -11.16
N THR A 21 -3.19 -12.88 -10.23
CA THR A 21 -3.61 -13.00 -8.83
C THR A 21 -3.57 -11.66 -8.12
N ALA A 22 -2.46 -10.93 -8.23
CA ALA A 22 -2.31 -9.58 -7.67
C ALA A 22 -3.35 -8.61 -8.26
N ARG A 23 -3.62 -8.71 -9.56
CA ARG A 23 -4.64 -7.90 -10.23
C ARG A 23 -6.04 -8.21 -9.71
N ALA A 24 -6.38 -9.47 -9.48
CA ALA A 24 -7.68 -9.84 -8.94
C ALA A 24 -7.93 -9.21 -7.57
N ILE A 25 -6.94 -9.21 -6.68
CA ILE A 25 -7.00 -8.53 -5.38
C ILE A 25 -7.09 -7.01 -5.57
N PHE A 26 -6.26 -6.42 -6.45
CA PHE A 26 -6.27 -4.99 -6.72
C PHE A 26 -7.63 -4.50 -7.23
N GLU A 27 -8.31 -5.25 -8.11
CA GLU A 27 -9.60 -4.86 -8.68
C GLU A 27 -10.70 -4.68 -7.62
N ARG A 28 -10.55 -5.30 -6.44
CA ARG A 28 -11.45 -5.13 -5.28
C ARG A 28 -11.05 -3.96 -4.37
N HIS A 29 -9.93 -3.30 -4.60
CA HIS A 29 -9.50 -2.10 -3.89
C HIS A 29 -10.18 -0.84 -4.45
N TYR A 30 -10.58 0.11 -3.59
CA TYR A 30 -11.32 1.31 -4.01
C TYR A 30 -10.58 2.16 -5.06
N THR A 31 -9.25 2.19 -5.03
CA THR A 31 -8.44 2.90 -6.05
C THR A 31 -8.62 2.31 -7.45
N ALA A 32 -8.87 1.01 -7.57
CA ALA A 32 -9.04 0.37 -8.87
C ALA A 32 -10.29 0.88 -9.60
N MET A 33 -11.36 1.19 -8.88
CA MET A 33 -12.64 1.64 -9.44
C MET A 33 -12.47 2.84 -10.38
N LYS A 34 -11.54 3.75 -10.07
CA LYS A 34 -11.24 4.95 -10.87
C LYS A 34 -10.62 4.65 -12.24
N SER A 35 -10.00 3.48 -12.41
CA SER A 35 -9.26 3.11 -13.63
C SER A 35 -9.72 1.81 -14.29
N LEU A 36 -10.59 1.04 -13.63
CA LEU A 36 -10.94 -0.33 -14.02
C LEU A 36 -11.56 -0.39 -15.42
N ALA A 37 -12.61 0.40 -15.69
CA ALA A 37 -13.29 0.41 -16.98
C ALA A 37 -12.31 0.74 -18.14
N ARG A 38 -11.45 1.74 -17.94
CA ARG A 38 -10.41 2.12 -18.91
C ARG A 38 -9.37 1.01 -19.11
N ARG A 39 -8.92 0.35 -18.04
CA ARG A 39 -7.94 -0.75 -18.13
C ARG A 39 -8.53 -1.95 -18.88
N ARG A 40 -9.78 -2.33 -18.58
CA ARG A 40 -10.49 -3.43 -19.26
C ARG A 40 -10.67 -3.14 -20.76
N ARG A 41 -11.13 -1.93 -21.12
CA ARG A 41 -11.26 -1.53 -22.53
C ARG A 41 -9.95 -1.63 -23.32
N ARG A 42 -8.82 -1.31 -22.67
CA ARG A 42 -7.48 -1.36 -23.30
C ARG A 42 -6.78 -2.71 -23.18
N GLY A 43 -7.40 -3.72 -22.55
CA GLY A 43 -6.73 -4.99 -22.24
C GLY A 43 -5.47 -4.84 -21.37
N THR A 44 -5.32 -3.72 -20.64
CA THR A 44 -4.09 -3.44 -19.88
C THR A 44 -4.09 -4.18 -18.55
N LYS A 45 -3.13 -5.11 -18.38
CA LYS A 45 -2.94 -5.83 -17.12
C LYS A 45 -2.26 -4.98 -16.04
N LEU A 46 -1.43 -4.01 -16.42
CA LEU A 46 -0.67 -3.15 -15.51
C LEU A 46 -1.58 -2.23 -14.68
N PHE A 47 -1.30 -2.07 -13.39
CA PHE A 47 -2.14 -1.29 -12.48
C PHE A 47 -1.39 -0.38 -11.49
N ILE A 48 -0.08 -0.55 -11.30
CA ILE A 48 0.71 0.31 -10.39
C ILE A 48 1.00 1.69 -11.00
N GLY A 49 1.01 1.82 -12.33
CA GLY A 49 1.37 3.07 -13.04
C GLY A 49 2.86 3.13 -13.41
N PRO A 50 3.40 4.24 -13.95
CA PRO A 50 4.80 4.33 -14.36
C PRO A 50 5.76 4.53 -13.16
N GLY A 51 7.05 4.23 -13.34
CA GLY A 51 8.10 4.42 -12.31
C GLY A 51 8.77 3.12 -11.85
N PHE A 52 9.65 3.21 -10.86
CA PHE A 52 10.22 2.04 -10.19
C PHE A 52 9.16 1.42 -9.28
N LYS A 53 9.06 0.09 -9.28
CA LYS A 53 7.99 -0.64 -8.62
C LYS A 53 8.53 -1.77 -7.77
N LEU A 54 7.81 -2.06 -6.70
CA LEU A 54 7.89 -3.31 -5.96
C LEU A 54 6.46 -3.74 -5.69
N LEU A 55 6.06 -4.91 -6.19
CA LEU A 55 4.71 -5.45 -5.98
C LEU A 55 4.85 -6.75 -5.21
N LEU A 56 4.20 -6.81 -4.05
CA LEU A 56 4.29 -7.90 -3.11
C LEU A 56 2.93 -8.57 -2.99
N LEU A 57 2.90 -9.88 -3.18
CA LEU A 57 1.76 -10.75 -2.94
C LEU A 57 2.13 -11.65 -1.75
N SER A 58 1.26 -11.78 -0.76
CA SER A 58 1.52 -12.73 0.33
C SER A 58 1.54 -14.16 -0.19
N SER A 59 2.26 -15.06 0.48
CA SER A 59 2.37 -16.47 0.10
C SER A 59 1.03 -17.20 0.05
N ASP A 60 0.07 -16.79 0.89
CA ASP A 60 -1.32 -17.25 0.89
C ASP A 60 -2.21 -16.62 -0.20
N ALA A 61 -1.67 -15.67 -0.98
CA ALA A 61 -2.39 -14.88 -1.97
C ALA A 61 -3.63 -14.13 -1.45
N LEU A 62 -3.66 -13.78 -0.16
CA LEU A 62 -4.75 -13.02 0.47
C LEU A 62 -4.43 -11.55 0.69
N SER A 63 -3.18 -11.13 0.51
CA SER A 63 -2.74 -9.76 0.74
C SER A 63 -1.86 -9.24 -0.39
N LEU A 64 -2.04 -7.97 -0.71
CA LEU A 64 -1.32 -7.24 -1.76
C LEU A 64 -0.75 -5.95 -1.19
N CYS A 65 0.54 -5.70 -1.43
CA CYS A 65 1.18 -4.43 -1.12
C CYS A 65 2.01 -3.95 -2.34
N GLY A 66 1.75 -2.73 -2.79
CA GLY A 66 2.39 -2.16 -3.97
C GLY A 66 3.10 -0.86 -3.65
N TRP A 67 4.37 -0.78 -4.01
CA TRP A 67 5.23 0.38 -3.82
C TRP A 67 5.65 0.96 -5.16
N ARG A 68 5.67 2.29 -5.23
CA ARG A 68 6.02 3.02 -6.45
C ARG A 68 6.87 4.24 -6.14
N LYS A 69 8.02 4.35 -6.81
CA LYS A 69 8.86 5.55 -6.81
C LYS A 69 8.82 6.18 -8.21
N GLU A 70 8.17 7.32 -8.31
CA GLU A 70 8.06 8.09 -9.55
C GLU A 70 9.18 9.13 -9.63
N ARG A 71 9.81 9.28 -10.82
CA ARG A 71 10.86 10.28 -11.02
C ARG A 71 10.33 11.72 -10.96
N ARG A 72 9.09 11.94 -11.39
CA ARG A 72 8.44 13.26 -11.40
C ARG A 72 7.01 13.10 -10.93
N ARG A 73 6.65 13.77 -9.82
CA ARG A 73 5.28 13.81 -9.30
C ARG A 73 4.69 15.20 -9.43
N ARG A 74 3.36 15.28 -9.59
CA ARG A 74 2.61 16.54 -9.67
C ARG A 74 1.98 16.97 -8.34
N ASP A 75 2.06 16.11 -7.32
CA ASP A 75 1.49 16.35 -5.98
C ASP A 75 2.52 16.83 -4.95
N GLY A 76 3.77 17.06 -5.39
CA GLY A 76 4.86 17.54 -4.54
C GLY A 76 5.36 16.52 -3.51
N GLN A 77 4.87 15.27 -3.52
CA GLN A 77 5.36 14.25 -2.60
C GLN A 77 6.73 13.72 -3.06
N ILE A 78 7.61 13.50 -2.09
CA ILE A 78 8.94 12.91 -2.28
C ILE A 78 8.99 11.60 -1.48
N GLY A 79 9.60 10.57 -2.08
CA GLY A 79 9.75 9.24 -1.46
C GLY A 79 9.10 8.12 -2.27
N VAL A 80 8.83 7.00 -1.61
CA VAL A 80 8.18 5.82 -2.18
C VAL A 80 6.72 5.75 -1.72
N GLU A 81 5.81 5.69 -2.69
CA GLU A 81 4.37 5.61 -2.46
C GLU A 81 3.93 4.17 -2.22
N CYS A 82 3.29 3.88 -1.09
CA CYS A 82 2.44 2.70 -0.91
C CYS A 82 1.13 2.94 -1.69
N CYS A 83 1.15 2.65 -2.98
CA CYS A 83 0.05 2.92 -3.90
C CYS A 83 -1.15 1.97 -3.74
N VAL A 84 -0.93 0.79 -3.13
CA VAL A 84 -1.98 -0.11 -2.70
C VAL A 84 -1.52 -0.93 -1.50
N PHE A 85 -2.39 -1.04 -0.50
CA PHE A 85 -2.29 -2.08 0.52
C PHE A 85 -3.70 -2.65 0.72
N ARG A 86 -3.85 -3.95 0.48
CA ARG A 86 -5.13 -4.65 0.66
C ARG A 86 -4.85 -5.99 1.31
N ARG A 87 -5.49 -6.22 2.46
CA ARG A 87 -5.50 -7.49 3.16
C ARG A 87 -6.90 -8.08 3.13
N GLU A 88 -7.02 -9.31 2.69
CA GLU A 88 -8.26 -10.11 2.72
C GLU A 88 -8.18 -11.27 3.72
N GLY A 89 -6.98 -11.61 4.22
CA GLY A 89 -6.76 -12.67 5.20
C GLY A 89 -5.35 -12.69 5.81
N GLY A 90 -4.98 -13.77 6.48
CA GLY A 90 -3.65 -13.99 7.05
C GLY A 90 -3.40 -13.26 8.39
N ALA A 91 -2.13 -12.91 8.66
CA ALA A 91 -1.68 -12.26 9.90
C ALA A 91 -2.27 -10.85 10.11
N LEU A 92 -1.98 -10.21 11.26
CA LEU A 92 -2.44 -8.84 11.56
C LEU A 92 -2.02 -7.85 10.45
N ALA A 93 -2.92 -6.93 10.08
CA ALA A 93 -2.70 -6.00 8.97
C ALA A 93 -1.44 -5.11 9.16
N SER A 94 -1.19 -4.63 10.39
CA SER A 94 0.01 -3.83 10.70
C SER A 94 1.28 -4.66 10.65
N ALA A 95 1.24 -5.94 11.07
CA ALA A 95 2.39 -6.84 10.98
C ALA A 95 2.72 -7.16 9.51
N GLN A 96 1.71 -7.48 8.69
CA GLN A 96 1.89 -7.67 7.25
C GLN A 96 2.46 -6.40 6.59
N LEU A 97 1.92 -5.23 6.93
CA LEU A 97 2.43 -3.96 6.41
C LEU A 97 3.88 -3.70 6.82
N SER A 98 4.26 -3.99 8.07
CA SER A 98 5.64 -3.82 8.57
C SER A 98 6.63 -4.69 7.78
N GLY A 99 6.30 -5.97 7.55
CA GLY A 99 7.12 -6.84 6.70
C GLY A 99 7.23 -6.35 5.24
N ALA A 100 6.17 -5.72 4.71
CA ALA A 100 6.21 -5.12 3.37
C ALA A 100 7.08 -3.85 3.34
N MET A 101 7.08 -3.06 4.41
CA MET A 101 7.92 -1.86 4.56
C MET A 101 9.41 -2.22 4.60
N GLU A 102 9.78 -3.30 5.30
CA GLU A 102 11.17 -3.78 5.30
C GLU A 102 11.68 -4.09 3.89
N LEU A 103 10.87 -4.78 3.09
CA LEU A 103 11.21 -5.07 1.69
C LEU A 103 11.27 -3.80 0.83
N ALA A 104 10.38 -2.84 1.09
CA ALA A 104 10.41 -1.54 0.44
C ALA A 104 11.70 -0.78 0.74
N TRP A 105 12.15 -0.74 2.00
CA TRP A 105 13.42 -0.08 2.37
C TRP A 105 14.65 -0.84 1.92
N ARG A 106 14.61 -2.18 1.84
CA ARG A 106 15.69 -2.95 1.19
C ARG A 106 15.81 -2.58 -0.29
N ARG A 107 14.68 -2.39 -0.98
CA ARG A 107 14.65 -1.97 -2.40
C ARG A 107 15.00 -0.49 -2.58
N PHE A 108 14.59 0.36 -1.65
CA PHE A 108 14.73 1.80 -1.69
C PHE A 108 15.30 2.32 -0.36
N PRO A 109 16.61 2.13 -0.10
CA PRO A 109 17.21 2.46 1.19
C PRO A 109 17.07 3.94 1.57
N GLY A 110 16.75 4.20 2.84
CA GLY A 110 16.65 5.55 3.40
C GLY A 110 15.45 6.38 2.92
N GLU A 111 14.60 5.84 2.05
CA GLU A 111 13.48 6.59 1.50
C GLU A 111 12.33 6.78 2.51
N ARG A 112 11.72 7.96 2.47
CA ARG A 112 10.41 8.20 3.07
C ARG A 112 9.37 7.32 2.38
N LEU A 113 8.58 6.60 3.17
CA LEU A 113 7.38 5.93 2.69
C LEU A 113 6.18 6.85 2.90
N PHE A 114 5.27 6.91 1.92
CA PHE A 114 4.03 7.69 2.06
C PHE A 114 2.85 6.99 1.40
N THR A 115 1.63 7.34 1.79
CA THR A 115 0.39 6.81 1.22
C THR A 115 -0.73 7.86 1.28
N PHE A 116 -1.78 7.61 0.51
CA PHE A 116 -3.00 8.41 0.52
C PHE A 116 -4.18 7.54 0.93
N VAL A 117 -4.85 7.94 2.01
CA VAL A 117 -6.07 7.28 2.48
C VAL A 117 -7.27 8.16 2.16
N ASP A 118 -8.24 7.60 1.42
CA ASP A 118 -9.51 8.28 1.17
C ASP A 118 -10.49 7.97 2.30
N ALA A 119 -10.59 8.87 3.28
CA ALA A 119 -11.45 8.70 4.45
C ALA A 119 -12.94 8.48 4.11
N ARG A 120 -13.37 8.85 2.90
CA ARG A 120 -14.74 8.66 2.41
C ARG A 120 -15.02 7.24 1.92
N LEU A 121 -13.98 6.47 1.60
CA LEU A 121 -14.08 5.13 0.99
C LEU A 121 -13.56 4.02 1.92
N VAL A 122 -13.10 4.37 3.12
CA VAL A 122 -12.55 3.42 4.10
C VAL A 122 -13.32 3.58 5.41
N ARG A 123 -13.75 2.45 5.98
CA ARG A 123 -14.38 2.44 7.30
C ARG A 123 -13.33 2.82 8.37
N PRO A 124 -13.62 3.78 9.26
CA PRO A 124 -12.70 4.12 10.33
C PRO A 124 -12.63 3.00 11.38
N THR A 125 -11.52 2.94 12.09
CA THR A 125 -11.41 2.24 13.38
C THR A 125 -11.69 3.23 14.49
N MET A 126 -12.54 2.87 15.44
CA MET A 126 -12.82 3.70 16.61
C MET A 126 -11.76 3.43 17.69
N VAL A 127 -11.01 4.45 18.06
CA VAL A 127 -9.89 4.35 19.02
C VAL A 127 -10.23 5.19 20.25
N LYS A 128 -9.98 4.65 21.44
CA LYS A 128 -10.17 5.36 22.70
C LYS A 128 -9.04 6.40 22.85
N GLY A 129 -9.42 7.66 22.90
CA GLY A 129 -8.51 8.78 23.18
C GLY A 129 -8.63 9.29 24.62
N PRO A 130 -8.10 10.49 24.89
CA PRO A 130 -8.17 11.12 26.20
C PRO A 130 -9.60 11.23 26.72
N ARG A 131 -9.79 11.10 28.04
CA ARG A 131 -11.09 11.18 28.71
C ARG A 131 -12.12 10.17 28.20
N ALA A 132 -11.66 8.99 27.77
CA ALA A 132 -12.50 7.88 27.30
C ALA A 132 -13.39 8.19 26.08
N ARG A 133 -13.09 9.25 25.31
CA ARG A 133 -13.80 9.56 24.07
C ARG A 133 -13.31 8.66 22.93
N LEU A 134 -14.22 8.24 22.06
CA LEU A 134 -13.89 7.46 20.86
C LEU A 134 -13.63 8.41 19.68
N TYR A 135 -12.55 8.15 18.95
CA TYR A 135 -12.12 8.91 17.78
C TYR A 135 -12.04 8.00 16.56
N ALA A 136 -12.55 8.48 15.43
CA ALA A 136 -12.45 7.77 14.15
C ALA A 136 -11.04 7.93 13.57
N VAL A 137 -10.38 6.79 13.29
CA VAL A 137 -9.06 6.75 12.68
C VAL A 137 -9.11 5.95 11.37
N TRP A 138 -8.76 6.60 10.27
CA TRP A 138 -8.67 5.97 8.95
C TRP A 138 -7.25 5.49 8.68
N GLY A 139 -7.12 4.29 8.13
CA GLY A 139 -5.81 3.67 7.92
C GLY A 139 -5.15 3.25 9.25
N TYR A 140 -5.92 2.77 10.22
CA TYR A 140 -5.41 2.41 11.56
C TYR A 140 -4.19 1.46 11.54
N CYS A 141 -4.15 0.52 10.60
CA CYS A 141 -3.01 -0.38 10.42
C CYS A 141 -1.70 0.34 10.10
N PHE A 142 -1.74 1.49 9.42
CA PHE A 142 -0.55 2.30 9.15
C PHE A 142 0.00 2.88 10.46
N TYR A 143 -0.84 3.48 11.30
CA TYR A 143 -0.41 4.01 12.59
C TYR A 143 0.17 2.93 13.51
N GLN A 144 -0.44 1.75 13.52
CA GLN A 144 0.08 0.59 14.25
C GLN A 144 1.42 0.08 13.69
N ALA A 145 1.73 0.35 12.43
CA ALA A 145 3.03 0.07 11.81
C ALA A 145 4.02 1.26 11.92
N GLY A 146 3.76 2.23 12.80
CA GLY A 146 4.66 3.37 13.05
C GLY A 146 4.53 4.54 12.08
N TRP A 147 3.48 4.56 11.24
CA TRP A 147 3.20 5.70 10.37
C TRP A 147 2.62 6.88 11.15
N ARG A 148 2.84 8.08 10.63
CA ARG A 148 2.36 9.34 11.19
C ARG A 148 1.54 10.10 10.16
N PHE A 149 0.64 10.95 10.64
CA PHE A 149 -0.11 11.86 9.78
C PHE A 149 0.78 13.00 9.27
N ALA A 150 0.75 13.26 7.96
CA ALA A 150 1.59 14.23 7.28
C ALA A 150 0.80 15.37 6.60
N GLY A 151 -0.53 15.35 6.69
CA GLY A 151 -1.40 16.39 6.15
C GLY A 151 -2.55 15.85 5.30
N ILE A 152 -3.21 16.75 4.57
CA ILE A 152 -4.36 16.44 3.72
C ILE A 152 -4.12 17.03 2.33
N THR A 153 -4.37 16.24 1.29
CA THR A 153 -4.33 16.73 -0.10
C THR A 153 -5.47 17.73 -0.36
N LYS A 154 -5.36 18.53 -1.43
CA LYS A 154 -6.45 19.42 -1.89
C LYS A 154 -7.79 18.69 -2.14
N LYS A 155 -7.76 17.37 -2.36
CA LYS A 155 -8.94 16.52 -2.59
C LYS A 155 -9.45 15.81 -1.33
N GLY A 156 -8.92 16.13 -0.17
CA GLY A 156 -9.34 15.55 1.12
C GLY A 156 -8.73 14.19 1.45
N LEU A 157 -7.75 13.70 0.69
CA LEU A 157 -7.04 12.45 1.03
C LEU A 157 -6.07 12.70 2.18
N HIS A 158 -6.11 11.85 3.21
CA HIS A 158 -5.14 11.88 4.29
C HIS A 158 -3.80 11.38 3.77
N ILE A 159 -2.74 12.14 4.05
CA ILE A 159 -1.37 11.75 3.76
C ILE A 159 -0.81 11.15 5.04
N LEU A 160 -0.39 9.89 4.96
CA LEU A 160 0.36 9.24 6.02
C LEU A 160 1.78 9.00 5.52
N GLU A 161 2.75 9.08 6.41
CA GLU A 161 4.14 8.83 6.09
C GLU A 161 4.83 7.99 7.16
N CYS A 162 5.91 7.33 6.78
CA CYS A 162 6.79 6.62 7.69
C CYS A 162 8.22 6.78 7.20
N ARG A 163 9.15 6.79 8.17
CA ARG A 163 10.58 6.84 7.90
C ARG A 163 11.27 5.70 8.64
N PRO A 164 12.37 5.14 8.09
CA PRO A 164 13.05 4.01 8.71
C PRO A 164 13.52 4.35 10.13
N GLU A 165 13.98 5.58 10.37
CA GLU A 165 14.43 6.05 11.68
C GLU A 165 13.32 6.13 12.76
N TRP A 166 12.04 5.98 12.39
CA TRP A 166 10.93 6.00 13.37
C TRP A 166 10.55 4.63 13.89
N VAL A 167 10.95 3.57 13.19
CA VAL A 167 10.56 2.19 13.49
C VAL A 167 11.75 1.26 13.71
N ALA A 168 12.97 1.70 13.35
CA ALA A 168 14.19 1.05 13.76
C ALA A 168 14.39 1.25 15.27
N ALA A 169 14.45 0.14 16.00
CA ALA A 169 14.95 0.07 17.37
C ALA A 169 16.45 -0.25 17.35
#